data_AF-A0A9J5ZZ17-F1
#
_entry.id   AF-A0A9J5ZZ17-F1
#
_cell.length_a   1.000
_cell.length_b   1.000
_cell.length_c   1.000
_cell.angle_alpha   90.00
_cell.angle_beta   90.00
_cell.angle_gamma   90.00
#
_symmetry.space_group_name_H-M   'P 1'
#
loop_
_entity.id
_entity.type
_entity.pdbx_description
1 polymer ?
#
loop_
_entity_poly.entity_id
_entity_poly.type
_entity_poly.pdbx_seq_one_letter_code
_entity_poly.pdbx_strand_id
1 'polypeptide(L)'
;MALPNNDIGDEAREVLSTQAHIWNHTFNFISSMSLKCAIQLRIPDIIHSHGRAMTLSDLVNVLSINKSRGQDSIYRLMRILIHAGFFIEEEEGYLLTPSSRLLLKDEPNNLSMIPFIQMILDPIMMDPWHYLSQCIQNGGPSPFATHGKHIFEYAEKEPKFNRLFNEAMAGDARLVMSVLIQNGKGVFEGLKSLVDVAGGTGTVAKAIAEAFPQINCTVLDLPHVIEGLEGSKNLSYVGGDMFNSIPSADAVVLKSVLLDWEDEDCIKILKKCKEAIPNKENGGKVIIIDMVPIDHNVEKEDNDRKTYETQLFYDMLMMVAVSGKQKREQEWAKLFYDADFIVTTLHISNKNLTKMALPNNIGYETNEVLAAQAHMANHVLNYINSMSLKCAIQLGIPDIIHNHDPIRFSECSPYQQIERSRLYLSSHVYYNSRWLLYSRRRRLFTYSNFVSPP
;
A
#
# COMPACT_ATOMS: atom_id res chain seq x y z
N MET A 1 -2.89 -20.18 -29.93
CA MET A 1 -3.45 -20.90 -31.09
C MET A 1 -3.88 -19.86 -32.10
N ALA A 2 -3.28 -19.82 -33.28
CA ALA A 2 -3.81 -19.02 -34.38
C ALA A 2 -4.62 -19.98 -35.26
N LEU A 3 -5.95 -19.84 -35.25
CA LEU A 3 -6.81 -20.53 -36.20
C LEU A 3 -7.01 -19.65 -37.43
N PRO A 4 -7.15 -20.23 -38.64
CA PRO A 4 -7.32 -19.47 -39.87
C PRO A 4 -8.60 -18.65 -39.80
N ASN A 5 -8.54 -17.42 -40.31
CA ASN A 5 -9.67 -16.52 -40.50
C ASN A 5 -10.77 -17.19 -41.33
N ASN A 6 -11.73 -17.85 -40.67
CA ASN A 6 -13.10 -18.08 -41.13
C ASN A 6 -13.94 -18.57 -39.93
N ASP A 7 -14.87 -17.72 -39.50
CA ASP A 7 -15.97 -17.96 -38.56
C ASP A 7 -15.72 -18.93 -37.39
N ILE A 8 -14.94 -18.46 -36.42
CA ILE A 8 -15.14 -18.91 -35.04
C ILE A 8 -16.46 -18.27 -34.59
N GLY A 9 -17.53 -19.06 -34.46
CA GLY A 9 -18.82 -18.58 -33.95
C GLY A 9 -18.69 -17.88 -32.59
N ASP A 10 -19.64 -17.01 -32.25
CA ASP A 10 -19.58 -16.15 -31.06
C ASP A 10 -19.31 -16.94 -29.76
N GLU A 11 -19.90 -18.13 -29.62
CA GLU A 11 -19.67 -19.03 -28.48
C GLU A 11 -18.20 -19.49 -28.37
N ALA A 12 -17.56 -19.84 -29.48
CA ALA A 12 -16.17 -20.28 -29.46
C ALA A 12 -15.20 -19.11 -29.21
N ARG A 13 -15.56 -17.88 -29.63
CA ARG A 13 -14.81 -16.67 -29.25
C ARG A 13 -14.91 -16.38 -27.75
N GLU A 14 -16.10 -16.54 -27.18
CA GLU A 14 -16.36 -16.36 -25.76
C GLU A 14 -15.61 -17.39 -24.90
N VAL A 15 -15.58 -18.67 -25.32
CA VAL A 15 -14.82 -19.71 -24.61
C VAL A 15 -13.32 -19.41 -24.64
N LEU A 16 -12.78 -19.00 -25.79
CA LEU A 16 -11.36 -18.66 -25.91
C LEU A 16 -10.97 -17.42 -25.09
N SER A 17 -11.81 -16.38 -25.06
CA SER A 17 -11.56 -15.19 -24.22
C SER A 17 -11.63 -15.53 -22.74
N THR A 18 -12.58 -16.37 -22.33
CA THR A 18 -12.71 -16.88 -20.95
C THR A 18 -11.49 -17.71 -20.55
N GLN A 19 -11.03 -18.61 -21.41
CA GLN A 19 -9.84 -19.42 -21.15
C GLN A 19 -8.59 -18.53 -21.01
N ALA A 20 -8.42 -17.55 -21.90
CA ALA A 20 -7.32 -16.60 -21.83
C ALA A 20 -7.36 -15.79 -20.54
N HIS A 21 -8.54 -15.37 -20.08
CA HIS A 21 -8.71 -14.66 -18.82
C HIS A 21 -8.23 -15.51 -17.62
N ILE A 22 -8.67 -16.78 -17.53
CA ILE A 22 -8.24 -17.70 -16.46
C ILE A 22 -6.73 -17.94 -16.52
N TRP A 23 -6.16 -18.13 -17.71
CA TRP A 23 -4.72 -18.33 -17.88
C TRP A 23 -3.93 -17.11 -17.45
N ASN A 24 -4.36 -15.90 -17.83
CA ASN A 24 -3.70 -14.67 -17.41
C ASN A 24 -3.67 -14.56 -15.88
N HIS A 25 -4.80 -14.80 -15.20
CA HIS A 25 -4.83 -14.81 -13.73
C HIS A 25 -3.94 -15.90 -13.13
N THR A 26 -3.91 -17.09 -13.73
CA THR A 26 -3.04 -18.19 -13.30
C THR A 26 -1.56 -17.86 -13.45
N PHE A 27 -1.20 -17.10 -14.49
CA PHE A 27 0.18 -16.75 -14.81
C PHE A 27 0.67 -15.42 -14.22
N ASN A 28 -0.18 -14.68 -13.50
CA ASN A 28 0.22 -13.39 -12.91
C ASN A 28 1.47 -13.47 -12.01
N PHE A 29 1.73 -14.62 -11.34
CA PHE A 29 2.98 -14.81 -10.59
C PHE A 29 4.25 -14.72 -11.45
N ILE A 30 4.19 -15.09 -12.75
CA ILE A 30 5.33 -15.05 -13.67
C ILE A 30 5.84 -13.61 -13.80
N SER A 31 4.93 -12.64 -13.86
CA SER A 31 5.23 -11.22 -13.92
C SER A 31 6.03 -10.76 -12.70
N SER A 32 5.58 -11.11 -11.49
CA SER A 32 6.28 -10.75 -10.24
C SER A 32 7.65 -11.42 -10.14
N MET A 33 7.75 -12.71 -10.48
CA MET A 33 9.01 -13.46 -10.48
C MET A 33 10.01 -12.97 -11.53
N SER A 34 9.52 -12.52 -12.70
CA SER A 34 10.35 -11.92 -13.75
C SER A 34 11.00 -10.63 -13.25
N LEU A 35 10.25 -9.80 -12.52
CA LEU A 35 10.78 -8.57 -11.93
C LEU A 35 11.84 -8.88 -10.86
N LYS A 36 11.57 -9.84 -9.97
CA LYS A 36 12.54 -10.33 -8.99
C LYS A 36 13.84 -10.79 -9.66
N CYS A 37 13.73 -11.57 -10.74
CA CYS A 37 14.88 -12.05 -11.50
C CYS A 37 15.69 -10.89 -12.09
N ALA A 38 15.04 -9.89 -12.69
CA ALA A 38 15.72 -8.73 -13.26
C ALA A 38 16.48 -7.91 -12.21
N ILE A 39 15.91 -7.76 -11.01
CA ILE A 39 16.57 -7.09 -9.87
C ILE A 39 17.78 -7.92 -9.40
N GLN A 40 17.63 -9.24 -9.25
CA GLN A 40 18.73 -10.12 -8.83
C GLN A 40 19.88 -10.14 -9.84
N LEU A 41 19.57 -10.05 -11.13
CA LEU A 41 20.54 -9.92 -12.21
C LEU A 41 21.07 -8.48 -12.40
N ARG A 42 20.57 -7.52 -11.63
CA ARG A 42 20.93 -6.10 -11.69
C ARG A 42 20.73 -5.46 -13.07
N ILE A 43 19.74 -5.93 -13.82
CA ILE A 43 19.44 -5.43 -15.17
C ILE A 43 19.17 -3.91 -15.17
N PRO A 44 18.34 -3.35 -14.26
CA PRO A 44 18.14 -1.90 -14.20
C PRO A 44 19.43 -1.11 -14.00
N ASP A 45 20.28 -1.53 -13.04
CA ASP A 45 21.57 -0.88 -12.77
C ASP A 45 22.51 -0.93 -13.98
N ILE A 46 22.56 -2.07 -14.68
CA ILE A 46 23.44 -2.27 -15.85
C ILE A 46 23.02 -1.34 -16.99
N ILE A 47 21.73 -1.28 -17.31
CA ILE A 47 21.20 -0.39 -18.34
C ILE A 47 21.43 1.08 -17.94
N HIS A 48 21.17 1.43 -16.67
CA HIS A 48 21.43 2.78 -16.17
C HIS A 48 22.89 3.20 -16.34
N SER A 49 23.81 2.33 -15.92
CA SER A 49 25.25 2.58 -15.97
C SER A 49 25.80 2.64 -17.40
N HIS A 50 25.10 2.05 -18.38
CA HIS A 50 25.45 2.16 -19.79
C HIS A 50 25.22 3.58 -20.35
N GLY A 51 24.30 4.35 -19.75
CA GLY A 51 24.07 5.76 -20.07
C GLY A 51 23.30 6.04 -21.37
N ARG A 52 22.94 5.00 -22.14
CA ARG A 52 22.18 5.07 -23.39
C ARG A 52 21.40 3.77 -23.63
N ALA A 53 20.65 3.69 -24.72
CA ALA A 53 19.97 2.45 -25.12
C ALA A 53 20.97 1.29 -25.20
N MET A 54 20.64 0.17 -24.56
CA MET A 54 21.55 -0.98 -24.44
C MET A 54 21.03 -2.15 -25.26
N THR A 55 21.82 -2.64 -26.21
CA THR A 55 21.42 -3.79 -27.03
C THR A 55 21.34 -5.07 -26.20
N LEU A 56 20.55 -6.06 -26.67
CA LEU A 56 20.51 -7.39 -26.04
C LEU A 56 21.91 -8.04 -25.95
N SER A 57 22.73 -7.88 -27.00
CA SER A 57 24.09 -8.42 -27.04
C SER A 57 24.97 -7.80 -25.95
N ASP A 58 24.93 -6.47 -25.82
CA ASP A 58 25.69 -5.76 -24.80
C ASP A 58 25.23 -6.15 -23.39
N LEU A 59 23.91 -6.21 -23.16
CA LEU A 59 23.35 -6.61 -21.88
C LEU A 59 23.81 -8.01 -21.48
N VAL A 60 23.71 -8.99 -22.39
CA VAL A 60 24.15 -10.37 -22.17
C VAL A 60 25.66 -10.46 -21.95
N ASN A 61 26.45 -9.59 -22.58
CA ASN A 61 27.90 -9.58 -22.42
C ASN A 61 28.35 -9.08 -21.05
N VAL A 62 27.61 -8.14 -20.45
CA VAL A 62 27.89 -7.58 -19.12
C VAL A 62 27.35 -8.49 -18.01
N LEU A 63 26.23 -9.19 -18.26
CA LEU A 63 25.62 -10.09 -17.30
C LEU A 63 26.54 -11.28 -16.98
N SER A 64 26.65 -11.60 -15.69
CA SER A 64 27.37 -12.77 -15.18
C SER A 64 26.53 -14.04 -15.33
N ILE A 65 26.25 -14.45 -16.58
CA ILE A 65 25.39 -15.59 -16.93
C ILE A 65 26.08 -16.57 -17.87
N ASN A 66 25.54 -17.79 -17.98
CA ASN A 66 26.00 -18.75 -18.97
C ASN A 66 25.62 -18.29 -20.39
N LYS A 67 26.61 -17.79 -21.14
CA LYS A 67 26.42 -17.17 -22.46
C LYS A 67 25.78 -18.10 -23.50
N SER A 68 25.96 -19.42 -23.39
CA SER A 68 25.44 -20.39 -24.38
C SER A 68 23.91 -20.50 -24.40
N ARG A 69 23.24 -20.17 -23.29
CA ARG A 69 21.76 -20.20 -23.14
C ARG A 69 21.18 -18.89 -22.61
N GLY A 70 22.05 -17.97 -22.19
CA GLY A 70 21.71 -16.71 -21.55
C GLY A 70 20.99 -15.75 -22.49
N GLN A 71 21.38 -15.70 -23.77
CA GLN A 71 20.81 -14.71 -24.69
C GLN A 71 19.31 -14.89 -24.92
N ASP A 72 18.83 -16.11 -25.23
CA ASP A 72 17.39 -16.38 -25.39
C ASP A 72 16.63 -16.17 -24.07
N SER A 73 17.23 -16.58 -22.94
CA SER A 73 16.62 -16.42 -21.62
C SER A 73 16.42 -14.95 -21.25
N ILE A 74 17.43 -14.11 -21.48
CA ILE A 74 17.36 -12.67 -21.24
C ILE A 74 16.41 -12.01 -22.22
N TYR A 75 16.41 -12.40 -23.50
CA TYR A 75 15.45 -11.88 -24.47
C TYR A 75 14.00 -12.12 -24.03
N ARG A 76 13.66 -13.35 -23.60
CA ARG A 76 12.32 -13.69 -23.11
C ARG A 76 11.96 -12.95 -21.83
N LEU A 77 12.91 -12.78 -20.91
CA LEU A 77 12.73 -11.99 -19.69
C LEU A 77 12.47 -10.52 -20.01
N MET A 78 13.25 -9.92 -20.90
CA MET A 78 13.06 -8.53 -21.31
C MET A 78 11.71 -8.32 -21.99
N ARG A 79 11.26 -9.24 -22.86
CA ARG A 79 9.95 -9.13 -23.52
C ARG A 79 8.79 -8.99 -22.54
N ILE A 80 8.75 -9.80 -21.48
CA ILE A 80 7.67 -9.70 -20.49
C ILE A 80 7.79 -8.42 -19.65
N LEU A 81 9.02 -7.97 -19.34
CA LEU A 81 9.24 -6.74 -18.58
C LEU A 81 8.98 -5.46 -19.39
N ILE A 82 9.20 -5.51 -20.71
CA ILE A 82 8.79 -4.45 -21.65
C ILE A 82 7.28 -4.40 -21.76
N HIS A 83 6.63 -5.55 -21.93
CA HIS A 83 5.16 -5.63 -21.94
C HIS A 83 4.55 -5.10 -20.64
N ALA A 84 5.20 -5.36 -19.51
CA ALA A 84 4.82 -4.84 -18.20
C ALA A 84 5.26 -3.38 -17.96
N GLY A 85 5.83 -2.68 -18.94
CA GLY A 85 6.16 -1.26 -18.85
C GLY A 85 7.35 -0.89 -17.95
N PHE A 86 8.22 -1.86 -17.60
CA PHE A 86 9.47 -1.57 -16.88
C PHE A 86 10.59 -1.11 -17.80
N PHE A 87 10.60 -1.56 -19.05
CA PHE A 87 11.59 -1.15 -20.03
C PHE A 87 10.90 -0.78 -21.34
N ILE A 88 11.57 0.01 -22.16
CA ILE A 88 11.16 0.29 -23.53
C ILE A 88 12.24 -0.28 -24.44
N GLU A 89 11.81 -0.86 -25.56
CA GLU A 89 12.68 -1.29 -26.66
C GLU A 89 12.50 -0.30 -27.80
N GLU A 90 13.59 0.41 -28.14
CA GLU A 90 13.70 1.29 -29.29
C GLU A 90 14.68 0.69 -30.31
N GLU A 91 14.83 1.30 -31.49
CA GLU A 91 15.74 0.79 -32.55
C GLU A 91 17.18 0.57 -32.03
N GLU A 92 17.62 1.41 -31.10
CA GLU A 92 18.98 1.37 -30.54
C GLU A 92 19.15 0.41 -29.35
N GLY A 93 18.07 -0.14 -28.79
CA GLY A 93 18.11 -1.10 -27.68
C GLY A 93 17.15 -0.79 -26.52
N TYR A 94 17.45 -1.34 -25.34
CA TYR A 94 16.61 -1.23 -24.14
C TYR A 94 16.90 0.04 -23.34
N LEU A 95 15.83 0.69 -22.87
CA LEU A 95 15.85 1.89 -22.02
C LEU A 95 15.01 1.69 -20.75
N LEU A 96 15.35 2.47 -19.71
CA LEU A 96 14.59 2.50 -18.45
C LEU A 96 13.33 3.38 -18.60
N THR A 97 12.24 2.93 -17.99
CA THR A 97 11.04 3.75 -17.74
C THR A 97 11.13 4.42 -16.36
N PRO A 98 10.23 5.38 -16.04
CA PRO A 98 10.13 5.91 -14.68
C PRO A 98 9.99 4.80 -13.61
N SER A 99 9.26 3.71 -13.91
CA SER A 99 9.12 2.57 -12.98
C SER A 99 10.42 1.80 -12.76
N SER A 100 11.23 1.53 -13.79
CA SER A 100 12.51 0.81 -13.57
C SER A 100 13.63 1.69 -13.01
N ARG A 101 13.51 3.02 -13.05
CA ARG A 101 14.43 3.93 -12.34
C ARG A 101 14.31 3.80 -10.81
N LEU A 102 13.13 3.46 -10.31
CA LEU A 102 12.91 3.13 -8.91
C LEU A 102 13.42 1.72 -8.53
N LEU A 103 14.00 0.98 -9.50
CA LEU A 103 14.66 -0.31 -9.29
C LEU A 103 16.19 -0.20 -9.36
N LEU A 104 16.72 1.02 -9.20
CA LEU A 104 18.16 1.26 -9.07
C LEU A 104 18.59 1.05 -7.62
N LYS A 105 19.76 0.46 -7.44
CA LYS A 105 20.35 0.28 -6.10
C LYS A 105 20.67 1.64 -5.46
N ASP A 106 21.31 2.50 -6.21
CA ASP A 106 21.68 3.86 -5.81
C ASP A 106 20.70 4.86 -6.45
N GLU A 107 19.40 4.67 -6.19
CA GLU A 107 18.37 5.60 -6.69
C GLU A 107 18.61 7.01 -6.11
N PRO A 108 18.72 8.06 -6.95
CA PRO A 108 19.18 9.38 -6.53
C PRO A 108 18.40 10.02 -5.37
N ASN A 109 17.13 9.69 -5.21
CA ASN A 109 16.24 10.25 -4.20
C ASN A 109 16.01 9.30 -3.01
N ASN A 110 16.73 8.19 -2.95
CA ASN A 110 16.57 7.12 -1.96
C ASN A 110 15.15 6.50 -1.94
N LEU A 111 14.43 6.55 -3.06
CA LEU A 111 13.07 6.02 -3.25
C LEU A 111 13.06 4.62 -3.88
N SER A 112 14.18 3.91 -3.80
CA SER A 112 14.31 2.56 -4.35
C SER A 112 13.26 1.61 -3.77
N MET A 113 12.56 0.91 -4.65
CA MET A 113 11.53 -0.09 -4.30
C MET A 113 12.12 -1.51 -4.16
N ILE A 114 13.43 -1.69 -4.42
CA ILE A 114 14.08 -3.01 -4.34
C ILE A 114 13.81 -3.71 -2.99
N PRO A 115 13.97 -3.07 -1.82
CA PRO A 115 13.77 -3.76 -0.54
C PRO A 115 12.34 -4.26 -0.37
N PHE A 116 11.34 -3.46 -0.75
CA PHE A 116 9.93 -3.85 -0.72
C PHE A 116 9.66 -5.06 -1.61
N ILE A 117 10.19 -5.06 -2.84
CA ILE A 117 10.01 -6.16 -3.78
C ILE A 117 10.69 -7.43 -3.29
N GLN A 118 11.90 -7.30 -2.75
CA GLN A 118 12.64 -8.43 -2.19
C GLN A 118 11.92 -9.02 -0.98
N MET A 119 11.34 -8.20 -0.10
CA MET A 119 10.56 -8.63 1.06
C MET A 119 9.31 -9.40 0.62
N ILE A 120 8.46 -8.78 -0.20
CA ILE A 120 7.17 -9.34 -0.60
C ILE A 120 7.32 -10.64 -1.39
N LEU A 121 8.39 -10.76 -2.18
CA LEU A 121 8.67 -11.94 -2.98
C LEU A 121 9.68 -12.88 -2.32
N ASP A 122 10.05 -12.68 -1.05
CA ASP A 122 10.82 -13.64 -0.27
C ASP A 122 9.95 -14.88 0.02
N PRO A 123 10.51 -16.11 -0.01
CA PRO A 123 9.75 -17.31 0.36
C PRO A 123 9.01 -17.19 1.70
N ILE A 124 9.57 -16.49 2.68
CA ILE A 124 8.93 -16.27 3.98
C ILE A 124 7.56 -15.58 3.83
N MET A 125 7.44 -14.60 2.93
CA MET A 125 6.18 -13.90 2.65
C MET A 125 5.28 -14.64 1.65
N MET A 126 5.86 -15.46 0.77
CA MET A 126 5.12 -16.18 -0.27
C MET A 126 4.53 -17.50 0.20
N ASP A 127 5.23 -18.26 1.04
CA ASP A 127 4.81 -19.59 1.51
C ASP A 127 3.43 -19.56 2.22
N PRO A 128 3.10 -18.57 3.07
CA PRO A 128 1.78 -18.45 3.71
C PRO A 128 0.59 -18.48 2.74
N TRP A 129 0.76 -17.97 1.52
CA TRP A 129 -0.31 -17.98 0.50
C TRP A 129 -0.76 -19.38 0.10
N HIS A 130 0.10 -20.38 0.29
CA HIS A 130 -0.26 -21.78 0.01
C HIS A 130 -1.25 -22.37 1.02
N TYR A 131 -1.42 -21.74 2.19
CA TYR A 131 -2.29 -22.19 3.29
C TYR A 131 -3.55 -21.34 3.46
N LEU A 132 -3.77 -20.34 2.61
CA LEU A 132 -4.89 -19.39 2.74
C LEU A 132 -6.26 -20.08 2.81
N SER A 133 -6.53 -21.08 1.96
CA SER A 133 -7.79 -21.83 1.96
C SER A 133 -8.01 -22.59 3.27
N GLN A 134 -6.96 -23.23 3.79
CA GLN A 134 -7.00 -23.94 5.06
C GLN A 134 -7.27 -22.99 6.24
N CYS A 135 -6.64 -21.81 6.26
CA CYS A 135 -6.87 -20.80 7.29
C CYS A 135 -8.32 -20.26 7.25
N ILE A 136 -8.88 -20.02 6.05
CA ILE A 136 -10.27 -19.59 5.91
C ILE A 136 -11.24 -20.67 6.42
N GLN A 137 -10.97 -21.94 6.12
CA GLN A 137 -11.83 -23.06 6.53
C GLN A 137 -11.80 -23.30 8.04
N ASN A 138 -10.62 -23.27 8.64
CA ASN A 138 -10.43 -23.63 10.05
C ASN A 138 -10.64 -22.44 11.00
N GLY A 139 -10.59 -21.21 10.47
CA GLY A 139 -10.38 -20.01 11.27
C GLY A 139 -9.00 -20.02 11.94
N GLY A 140 -8.75 -19.02 12.79
CA GLY A 140 -7.50 -18.90 13.54
C GLY A 140 -6.63 -17.73 13.09
N PRO A 141 -5.34 -17.71 13.47
CA PRO A 141 -4.43 -16.62 13.16
C PRO A 141 -4.18 -16.50 11.66
N SER A 142 -3.52 -15.39 11.26
CA SER A 142 -3.15 -15.15 9.87
C SER A 142 -2.37 -16.34 9.27
N PRO A 143 -2.47 -16.60 7.95
CA PRO A 143 -1.67 -17.63 7.28
C PRO A 143 -0.17 -17.54 7.56
N PHE A 144 0.38 -16.34 7.83
CA PHE A 144 1.78 -16.18 8.23
C PHE A 144 2.14 -17.00 9.48
N ALA A 145 1.19 -17.20 10.41
CA ALA A 145 1.38 -18.02 11.59
C ALA A 145 1.67 -19.51 11.31
N THR A 146 1.58 -19.96 10.06
CA THR A 146 2.07 -21.29 9.63
C THR A 146 3.58 -21.46 9.82
N HIS A 147 4.33 -20.35 9.91
CA HIS A 147 5.73 -20.34 10.37
C HIS A 147 5.89 -20.59 11.89
N GLY A 148 4.78 -20.80 12.59
CA GLY A 148 4.71 -21.07 14.03
C GLY A 148 4.74 -19.83 14.92
N LYS A 149 4.74 -18.61 14.35
CA LYS A 149 4.82 -17.33 15.06
C LYS A 149 4.15 -16.21 14.27
N HIS A 150 3.78 -15.12 14.95
CA HIS A 150 3.39 -13.87 14.28
C HIS A 150 4.59 -13.21 13.58
N ILE A 151 4.36 -12.37 12.58
CA ILE A 151 5.41 -11.77 11.72
C ILE A 151 6.48 -11.02 12.51
N PHE A 152 6.10 -10.27 13.55
CA PHE A 152 7.04 -9.51 14.39
C PHE A 152 7.93 -10.41 15.25
N GLU A 153 7.38 -11.46 15.85
CA GLU A 153 8.14 -12.47 16.59
C GLU A 153 9.06 -13.30 15.69
N TYR A 154 8.64 -13.50 14.44
CA TYR A 154 9.46 -14.14 13.42
C TYR A 154 10.63 -13.24 13.03
N ALA A 155 10.37 -11.95 12.76
CA ALA A 155 11.40 -10.96 12.45
C ALA A 155 12.45 -10.86 13.56
N GLU A 156 12.05 -10.78 14.83
CA GLU A 156 12.98 -10.76 15.97
C GLU A 156 14.00 -11.92 15.92
N LYS A 157 13.54 -13.11 15.53
CA LYS A 157 14.36 -14.34 15.53
C LYS A 157 15.11 -14.58 14.23
N GLU A 158 14.76 -13.89 13.15
CA GLU A 158 15.34 -14.06 11.83
C GLU A 158 15.98 -12.75 11.33
N PRO A 159 17.25 -12.46 11.69
CA PRO A 159 17.89 -11.17 11.43
C PRO A 159 17.91 -10.76 9.95
N LYS A 160 17.97 -11.73 9.04
CA LYS A 160 17.92 -11.47 7.59
C LYS A 160 16.54 -10.94 7.18
N PHE A 161 15.47 -11.55 7.67
CA PHE A 161 14.11 -11.10 7.41
C PHE A 161 13.83 -9.77 8.11
N ASN A 162 14.28 -9.59 9.35
CA ASN A 162 14.15 -8.31 10.07
C ASN A 162 14.75 -7.13 9.29
N ARG A 163 15.99 -7.28 8.80
CA ARG A 163 16.64 -6.24 7.99
C ARG A 163 15.82 -5.92 6.73
N LEU A 164 15.38 -6.96 6.03
CA LEU A 164 14.61 -6.81 4.81
C LEU A 164 13.26 -6.12 5.05
N PHE A 165 12.57 -6.48 6.14
CA PHE A 165 11.32 -5.85 6.58
C PHE A 165 11.53 -4.37 6.90
N ASN A 166 12.54 -4.04 7.72
CA ASN A 166 12.85 -2.67 8.10
C ASN A 166 13.25 -1.80 6.90
N GLU A 167 14.05 -2.33 5.96
CA GLU A 167 14.43 -1.61 4.75
C GLU A 167 13.23 -1.36 3.82
N ALA A 168 12.32 -2.32 3.70
CA ALA A 168 11.08 -2.19 2.94
C ALA A 168 10.17 -1.10 3.52
N MET A 169 9.93 -1.13 4.84
CA MET A 169 9.10 -0.13 5.51
C MET A 169 9.70 1.28 5.47
N ALA A 170 11.03 1.37 5.58
CA ALA A 170 11.74 2.63 5.44
C ALA A 170 11.62 3.22 4.02
N GLY A 171 11.63 2.38 2.97
CA GLY A 171 11.44 2.81 1.59
C GLY A 171 10.09 3.50 1.37
N ASP A 172 9.01 2.84 1.80
CA ASP A 172 7.65 3.39 1.73
C ASP A 172 7.52 4.69 2.55
N ALA A 173 8.03 4.69 3.79
CA ALA A 173 7.97 5.85 4.67
C ALA A 173 8.64 7.09 4.07
N ARG A 174 9.78 6.96 3.35
CA ARG A 174 10.46 8.10 2.73
C ARG A 174 9.58 8.81 1.70
N LEU A 175 8.87 8.05 0.86
CA LEU A 175 7.95 8.66 -0.09
C LEU A 175 6.80 9.36 0.65
N VAL A 176 6.11 8.63 1.52
CA VAL A 176 4.93 9.16 2.23
C VAL A 176 5.28 10.44 2.96
N MET A 177 6.42 10.48 3.65
CA MET A 177 6.90 11.67 4.34
C MET A 177 7.30 12.80 3.40
N SER A 178 7.90 12.51 2.25
CA SER A 178 8.21 13.54 1.25
C SER A 178 6.94 14.29 0.81
N VAL A 179 5.84 13.58 0.60
CA VAL A 179 4.55 14.17 0.22
C VAL A 179 3.92 14.91 1.39
N LEU A 180 3.92 14.30 2.59
CA LEU A 180 3.31 14.86 3.79
C LEU A 180 3.98 16.16 4.25
N ILE A 181 5.31 16.20 4.26
CA ILE A 181 6.07 17.40 4.68
C ILE A 181 5.77 18.58 3.75
N GLN A 182 5.54 18.32 2.47
CA GLN A 182 5.33 19.38 1.50
C GLN A 182 3.89 19.88 1.45
N ASN A 183 2.93 18.95 1.51
CA ASN A 183 1.52 19.27 1.30
C ASN A 183 0.70 19.33 2.60
N GLY A 184 1.24 18.79 3.70
CA GLY A 184 0.54 18.59 4.96
C GLY A 184 1.28 19.09 6.19
N LYS A 185 2.31 19.94 6.05
CA LYS A 185 3.12 20.46 7.18
C LYS A 185 2.31 21.03 8.35
N GLY A 186 1.12 21.56 8.08
CA GLY A 186 0.22 22.12 9.08
C GLY A 186 -0.13 21.14 10.21
N VAL A 187 -0.07 19.83 9.95
CA VAL A 187 -0.32 18.81 10.99
C VAL A 187 0.70 18.88 12.14
N PHE A 188 1.94 19.30 11.84
CA PHE A 188 3.06 19.40 12.78
C PHE A 188 3.24 20.79 13.39
N GLU A 189 2.48 21.80 12.93
CA GLU A 189 2.58 23.15 13.45
C GLU A 189 2.20 23.22 14.94
N GLY A 190 2.97 24.00 15.71
CA GLY A 190 2.79 24.22 17.14
C GLY A 190 3.31 23.10 18.06
N LEU A 191 3.74 21.96 17.51
CA LEU A 191 4.32 20.87 18.30
C LEU A 191 5.72 21.23 18.81
N LYS A 192 6.06 20.79 20.03
CA LYS A 192 7.41 20.85 20.60
C LYS A 192 8.01 19.44 20.75
N SER A 193 7.17 18.43 20.85
CA SER A 193 7.56 17.03 20.96
C SER A 193 6.60 16.10 20.22
N LEU A 194 7.12 15.00 19.68
CA LEU A 194 6.30 13.90 19.17
C LEU A 194 6.94 12.54 19.45
N VAL A 195 6.10 11.50 19.55
CA VAL A 195 6.54 10.10 19.52
C VAL A 195 6.08 9.43 18.24
N ASP A 196 7.02 8.84 17.52
CA ASP A 196 6.80 7.95 16.38
C ASP A 196 6.73 6.51 16.92
N VAL A 197 5.52 5.97 17.04
CA VAL A 197 5.24 4.68 17.70
C VAL A 197 5.30 3.56 16.68
N ALA A 198 6.04 2.49 17.00
CA ALA A 198 6.48 1.49 16.04
C ALA A 198 7.18 2.15 14.84
N GLY A 199 8.02 3.16 15.13
CA GLY A 199 8.68 4.00 14.11
C GLY A 199 9.85 3.33 13.38
N GLY A 200 10.14 2.07 13.68
CA GLY A 200 11.19 1.25 13.10
C GLY A 200 12.57 1.87 13.28
N THR A 201 13.31 2.01 12.19
CA THR A 201 14.63 2.65 12.18
C THR A 201 14.57 4.19 12.26
N GLY A 202 13.37 4.74 12.48
CA GLY A 202 13.11 6.16 12.70
C GLY A 202 12.99 6.96 11.40
N THR A 203 12.65 6.34 10.27
CA THR A 203 12.54 7.07 8.99
C THR A 203 11.54 8.22 9.04
N VAL A 204 10.39 8.01 9.67
CA VAL A 204 9.35 9.05 9.82
C VAL A 204 9.84 10.14 10.78
N ALA A 205 10.27 9.78 11.99
CA ALA A 205 10.83 10.72 12.95
C ALA A 205 12.01 11.54 12.42
N LYS A 206 12.94 10.93 11.66
CA LYS A 206 14.07 11.63 11.02
C LYS A 206 13.60 12.71 10.04
N ALA A 207 12.67 12.35 9.16
CA ALA A 207 12.13 13.29 8.17
C ALA A 207 11.43 14.48 8.85
N ILE A 208 10.70 14.24 9.96
CA ILE A 208 10.07 15.30 10.74
C ILE A 208 11.12 16.14 11.48
N ALA A 209 12.10 15.52 12.13
CA ALA A 209 13.17 16.21 12.86
C ALA A 209 14.00 17.13 11.95
N GLU A 210 14.24 16.72 10.70
CA GLU A 210 14.93 17.51 9.67
C GLU A 210 14.07 18.68 9.17
N ALA A 211 12.79 18.44 8.89
CA ALA A 211 11.88 19.47 8.40
C ALA A 211 11.46 20.48 9.48
N PHE A 212 11.47 20.07 10.76
CA PHE A 212 11.06 20.87 11.90
C PHE A 212 12.07 20.77 13.06
N PRO A 213 13.21 21.48 12.99
CA PRO A 213 14.29 21.38 13.99
C PRO A 213 13.90 21.75 15.42
N GLN A 214 12.75 22.41 15.60
CA GLN A 214 12.18 22.76 16.91
C GLN A 214 11.42 21.62 17.60
N ILE A 215 11.09 20.54 16.88
CA ILE A 215 10.34 19.41 17.41
C ILE A 215 11.32 18.34 17.89
N ASN A 216 11.21 17.96 19.16
CA ASN A 216 11.90 16.80 19.71
C ASN A 216 11.14 15.53 19.34
N CYS A 217 11.74 14.70 18.49
CA CYS A 217 11.17 13.45 18.02
C CYS A 217 11.72 12.28 18.86
N THR A 218 10.83 11.39 19.28
CA THR A 218 11.20 10.13 19.93
C THR A 218 10.69 8.98 19.10
N VAL A 219 11.55 8.04 18.73
CA VAL A 219 11.14 6.77 18.11
C VAL A 219 10.91 5.77 19.23
N LEU A 220 9.70 5.25 19.35
CA LEU A 220 9.39 4.10 20.21
C LEU A 220 9.27 2.86 19.33
N ASP A 221 10.10 1.86 19.60
CA ASP A 221 9.98 0.55 18.96
C ASP A 221 10.52 -0.57 19.87
N LEU A 222 10.40 -1.82 19.46
CA LEU A 222 10.93 -2.96 20.18
C LEU A 222 12.46 -2.86 20.32
N PRO A 223 13.03 -3.31 21.44
CA PRO A 223 14.47 -3.17 21.70
C PRO A 223 15.38 -3.71 20.58
N HIS A 224 15.01 -4.83 19.96
CA HIS A 224 15.80 -5.44 18.89
C HIS A 224 15.76 -4.66 17.56
N VAL A 225 14.76 -3.78 17.36
CA VAL A 225 14.62 -2.97 16.13
C VAL A 225 15.53 -1.74 16.19
N ILE A 226 15.64 -1.13 17.37
CA ILE A 226 16.42 0.10 17.57
C ILE A 226 17.83 -0.15 18.10
N GLU A 227 18.23 -1.43 18.25
CA GLU A 227 19.55 -1.79 18.74
C GLU A 227 20.65 -1.17 17.87
N GLY A 228 21.59 -0.46 18.52
CA GLY A 228 22.70 0.21 17.84
C GLY A 228 22.33 1.50 17.10
N LEU A 229 21.07 1.96 17.16
CA LEU A 229 20.69 3.26 16.60
C LEU A 229 21.00 4.39 17.58
N GLU A 230 21.73 5.38 17.08
CA GLU A 230 22.03 6.59 17.84
C GLU A 230 21.12 7.74 17.42
N GLY A 231 20.64 8.48 18.41
CA GLY A 231 19.85 9.69 18.20
C GLY A 231 20.67 10.84 17.62
N SER A 232 20.00 11.96 17.39
CA SER A 232 20.61 13.23 17.01
C SER A 232 20.11 14.35 17.92
N LYS A 233 20.41 15.62 17.61
CA LYS A 233 20.10 16.76 18.48
C LYS A 233 18.63 16.81 18.95
N ASN A 234 17.69 16.52 18.06
CA ASN A 234 16.24 16.53 18.33
C ASN A 234 15.58 15.19 17.98
N LEU A 235 16.35 14.10 17.97
CA LEU A 235 15.86 12.75 17.72
C LEU A 235 16.41 11.80 18.78
N SER A 236 15.55 11.03 19.42
CA SER A 236 15.93 10.01 20.39
C SER A 236 15.23 8.68 20.11
N TYR A 237 15.77 7.59 20.65
CA TYR A 237 15.22 6.24 20.52
C TYR A 237 14.90 5.69 21.90
N VAL A 238 13.73 5.07 22.03
CA VAL A 238 13.24 4.42 23.25
C VAL A 238 12.82 3.00 22.91
N GLY A 239 13.47 2.02 23.53
CA GLY A 239 13.11 0.62 23.41
C GLY A 239 11.94 0.30 24.32
N GLY A 240 10.86 -0.26 23.78
CA GLY A 240 9.67 -0.56 24.57
C GLY A 240 8.56 -1.23 23.76
N ASP A 241 7.44 -1.43 24.43
CA ASP A 241 6.25 -2.05 23.87
C ASP A 241 5.08 -1.05 23.97
N MET A 242 4.51 -0.70 22.82
CA MET A 242 3.41 0.25 22.70
C MET A 242 2.13 -0.21 23.42
N PHE A 243 1.95 -1.51 23.66
CA PHE A 243 0.82 -2.03 24.45
C PHE A 243 1.00 -1.74 25.94
N ASN A 244 2.23 -1.51 26.40
CA ASN A 244 2.53 -1.25 27.80
C ASN A 244 2.56 0.26 28.10
N SER A 245 3.42 1.01 27.42
CA SER A 245 3.59 2.45 27.64
C SER A 245 4.16 3.17 26.42
N ILE A 246 3.63 4.37 26.15
CA ILE A 246 4.16 5.28 25.13
C ILE A 246 4.70 6.53 25.85
N PRO A 247 5.92 7.01 25.54
CA PRO A 247 6.47 8.22 26.15
C PRO A 247 5.57 9.45 25.93
N SER A 248 5.50 10.34 26.92
CA SER A 248 4.66 11.53 26.80
C SER A 248 5.22 12.52 25.77
N ALA A 249 4.35 13.06 24.92
CA ALA A 249 4.68 14.09 23.94
C ALA A 249 3.44 14.88 23.51
N ASP A 250 3.62 16.02 22.82
CA ASP A 250 2.48 16.80 22.30
C ASP A 250 1.69 16.04 21.23
N ALA A 251 2.35 15.13 20.51
CA ALA A 251 1.70 14.27 19.52
C ALA A 251 2.25 12.84 19.51
N VAL A 252 1.40 11.91 19.09
CA VAL A 252 1.80 10.55 18.71
C VAL A 252 1.57 10.36 17.21
N VAL A 253 2.53 9.77 16.51
CA VAL A 253 2.45 9.38 15.10
C VAL A 253 2.37 7.85 15.03
N LEU A 254 1.41 7.35 14.25
CA LEU A 254 1.21 5.94 13.93
C LEU A 254 1.17 5.79 12.41
N LYS A 255 2.27 5.38 11.79
CA LYS A 255 2.36 5.16 10.34
C LYS A 255 2.41 3.67 10.05
N SER A 256 1.42 3.12 9.34
CA SER A 256 1.37 1.69 9.01
C SER A 256 1.41 0.78 10.23
N VAL A 257 0.73 1.16 11.31
CA VAL A 257 0.72 0.39 12.57
C VAL A 257 -0.64 -0.28 12.79
N LEU A 258 -1.72 0.50 12.76
CA LEU A 258 -3.05 0.00 13.12
C LEU A 258 -3.64 -0.94 12.05
N LEU A 259 -3.06 -0.98 10.85
CA LEU A 259 -3.38 -1.99 9.83
C LEU A 259 -2.90 -3.41 10.21
N ASP A 260 -1.94 -3.54 11.13
CA ASP A 260 -1.39 -4.84 11.54
C ASP A 260 -2.24 -5.56 12.58
N TRP A 261 -3.14 -4.83 13.24
CA TRP A 261 -3.86 -5.30 14.43
C TRP A 261 -5.36 -5.40 14.21
N GLU A 262 -5.97 -6.33 14.94
CA GLU A 262 -7.42 -6.43 15.10
C GLU A 262 -7.96 -5.21 15.85
N ASP A 263 -9.27 -4.99 15.76
CA ASP A 263 -9.92 -3.77 16.26
C ASP A 263 -9.72 -3.64 17.79
N GLU A 264 -9.77 -4.74 18.55
CA GLU A 264 -9.55 -4.76 20.00
C GLU A 264 -8.14 -4.27 20.38
N ASP A 265 -7.12 -4.69 19.62
CA ASP A 265 -5.74 -4.30 19.86
C ASP A 265 -5.47 -2.88 19.38
N CYS A 266 -6.08 -2.46 18.26
CA CYS A 266 -6.08 -1.07 17.83
C CYS A 266 -6.63 -0.14 18.92
N ILE A 267 -7.74 -0.52 19.60
CA ILE A 267 -8.31 0.26 20.71
C ILE A 267 -7.32 0.36 21.88
N LYS A 268 -6.62 -0.73 22.23
CA LYS A 268 -5.61 -0.71 23.30
C LYS A 268 -4.47 0.25 22.96
N ILE A 269 -3.95 0.18 21.73
CA ILE A 269 -2.89 1.08 21.24
C ILE A 269 -3.38 2.53 21.29
N LEU A 270 -4.56 2.82 20.75
CA LEU A 270 -5.13 4.16 20.77
C LEU A 270 -5.32 4.71 22.19
N LYS A 271 -5.74 3.88 23.16
CA LYS A 271 -5.82 4.27 24.57
C LYS A 271 -4.45 4.61 25.14
N LYS A 272 -3.40 3.87 24.79
CA LYS A 272 -2.02 4.20 25.16
C LYS A 272 -1.54 5.51 24.51
N CYS A 273 -1.91 5.77 23.26
CA CYS A 273 -1.62 7.06 22.63
C CYS A 273 -2.32 8.21 23.37
N LYS A 274 -3.57 7.99 23.81
CA LYS A 274 -4.34 8.98 24.58
C LYS A 274 -3.71 9.29 25.93
N GLU A 275 -3.16 8.28 26.61
CA GLU A 275 -2.41 8.45 27.87
C GLU A 275 -1.12 9.26 27.67
N ALA A 276 -0.50 9.16 26.49
CA ALA A 276 0.78 9.80 26.17
C ALA A 276 0.67 11.28 25.73
N ILE A 277 -0.51 11.74 25.31
CA ILE A 277 -0.70 13.11 24.82
C ILE A 277 -1.39 14.03 25.84
N PRO A 278 -1.15 15.35 25.79
CA PRO A 278 -1.99 16.31 26.51
C PRO A 278 -3.46 16.18 26.13
N ASN A 279 -4.33 16.73 26.98
CA ASN A 279 -5.74 16.85 26.61
C ASN A 279 -5.92 17.75 25.36
N LYS A 280 -7.11 17.70 24.76
CA LYS A 280 -7.45 18.48 23.55
C LYS A 280 -7.25 19.99 23.73
N GLU A 281 -7.56 20.54 24.91
CA GLU A 281 -7.43 21.97 25.21
C GLU A 281 -5.97 22.44 25.19
N ASN A 282 -5.06 21.54 25.54
CA ASN A 282 -3.61 21.74 25.50
C ASN A 282 -2.99 21.29 24.16
N GLY A 283 -3.81 20.99 23.14
CA GLY A 283 -3.35 20.73 21.78
C GLY A 283 -2.84 19.31 21.49
N GLY A 284 -3.07 18.35 22.39
CA GLY A 284 -2.65 16.96 22.18
C GLY A 284 -3.33 16.31 20.97
N LYS A 285 -2.57 15.57 20.16
CA LYS A 285 -3.07 14.95 18.92
C LYS A 285 -2.45 13.57 18.64
N VAL A 286 -3.23 12.69 18.02
CA VAL A 286 -2.73 11.44 17.40
C VAL A 286 -2.83 11.60 15.89
N ILE A 287 -1.73 11.34 15.18
CA ILE A 287 -1.59 11.45 13.73
C ILE A 287 -1.46 10.03 13.19
N ILE A 288 -2.45 9.59 12.41
CA ILE A 288 -2.47 8.25 11.82
C ILE A 288 -2.24 8.39 10.32
N ILE A 289 -1.30 7.61 9.79
CA ILE A 289 -0.94 7.57 8.39
C ILE A 289 -1.11 6.13 7.91
N ASP A 290 -2.32 5.83 7.42
CA ASP A 290 -2.72 4.54 6.89
C ASP A 290 -3.51 4.69 5.60
N MET A 291 -3.55 3.61 4.81
CA MET A 291 -4.38 3.52 3.62
C MET A 291 -5.85 3.40 4.01
N VAL A 292 -6.70 4.15 3.31
CA VAL A 292 -8.17 4.08 3.43
C VAL A 292 -8.71 3.53 2.11
N PRO A 293 -9.34 2.34 2.10
CA PRO A 293 -9.87 1.75 0.88
C PRO A 293 -10.90 2.66 0.19
N ILE A 294 -10.77 2.82 -1.12
CA ILE A 294 -11.74 3.55 -1.95
C ILE A 294 -13.01 2.71 -2.10
N ASP A 295 -14.18 3.37 -2.07
CA ASP A 295 -15.46 2.68 -2.26
C ASP A 295 -15.57 2.05 -3.67
N HIS A 296 -16.03 0.80 -3.72
CA HIS A 296 -16.32 0.05 -4.94
C HIS A 296 -17.29 0.78 -5.89
N ASN A 297 -18.24 1.56 -5.35
CA ASN A 297 -19.34 2.17 -6.11
C ASN A 297 -18.99 3.49 -6.83
N VAL A 298 -17.76 3.98 -6.73
CA VAL A 298 -17.33 5.21 -7.40
C VAL A 298 -16.86 4.89 -8.81
N GLU A 299 -17.37 5.60 -9.83
CA GLU A 299 -16.84 5.53 -11.20
C GLU A 299 -15.37 5.95 -11.20
N LYS A 300 -14.50 5.10 -11.76
CA LYS A 300 -13.04 5.26 -11.72
C LYS A 300 -12.50 5.58 -13.10
N GLU A 301 -11.65 6.61 -13.21
CA GLU A 301 -10.76 6.82 -14.36
C GLU A 301 -9.68 5.72 -14.40
N ASP A 302 -8.97 5.55 -15.52
CA ASP A 302 -8.03 4.43 -15.68
C ASP A 302 -6.88 4.41 -14.64
N ASN A 303 -6.36 5.58 -14.24
CA ASN A 303 -5.35 5.67 -13.18
C ASN A 303 -5.92 5.34 -11.79
N ASP A 304 -7.20 5.66 -11.55
CA ASP A 304 -7.89 5.33 -10.30
C ASP A 304 -8.18 3.83 -10.20
N ARG A 305 -8.35 3.13 -11.33
CA ARG A 305 -8.52 1.67 -11.37
C ARG A 305 -7.27 0.92 -10.91
N LYS A 306 -6.08 1.30 -11.40
CA LYS A 306 -4.81 0.67 -10.98
C LYS A 306 -4.51 0.90 -9.50
N THR A 307 -4.81 2.11 -9.03
CA THR A 307 -4.66 2.46 -7.61
C THR A 307 -5.61 1.61 -6.76
N TYR A 308 -6.88 1.51 -7.15
CA TYR A 308 -7.85 0.67 -6.46
C TYR A 308 -7.45 -0.81 -6.43
N GLU A 309 -6.99 -1.37 -7.55
CA GLU A 309 -6.48 -2.74 -7.60
C GLU A 309 -5.31 -2.96 -6.64
N THR A 310 -4.40 -1.99 -6.55
CA THR A 310 -3.29 -2.02 -5.58
C THR A 310 -3.79 -2.07 -4.14
N GLN A 311 -4.84 -1.30 -3.80
CA GLN A 311 -5.45 -1.33 -2.48
C GLN A 311 -6.06 -2.70 -2.16
N LEU A 312 -6.72 -3.35 -3.13
CA LEU A 312 -7.27 -4.70 -2.96
C LEU A 312 -6.17 -5.74 -2.72
N PHE A 313 -5.08 -5.65 -3.47
CA PHE A 313 -3.91 -6.51 -3.24
C PHE A 313 -3.30 -6.29 -1.87
N TYR A 314 -3.21 -5.04 -1.43
CA TYR A 314 -2.67 -4.72 -0.11
C TYR A 314 -3.57 -5.25 1.02
N ASP A 315 -4.90 -5.20 0.86
CA ASP A 315 -5.84 -5.76 1.84
C ASP A 315 -5.72 -7.30 1.93
N MET A 316 -5.62 -7.99 0.78
CA MET A 316 -5.33 -9.42 0.76
C MET A 316 -3.97 -9.75 1.38
N LEU A 317 -2.96 -8.90 1.19
CA LEU A 317 -1.66 -9.03 1.85
C LEU A 317 -1.81 -8.91 3.37
N MET A 318 -2.63 -7.98 3.87
CA MET A 318 -2.89 -7.87 5.32
C MET A 318 -3.51 -9.14 5.86
N MET A 319 -4.54 -9.67 5.19
CA MET A 319 -5.20 -10.92 5.57
C MET A 319 -4.22 -12.10 5.68
N VAL A 320 -3.18 -12.12 4.85
CA VAL A 320 -2.17 -13.19 4.85
C VAL A 320 -1.07 -12.97 5.89
N ALA A 321 -0.55 -11.74 5.98
CA ALA A 321 0.65 -11.42 6.74
C ALA A 321 0.38 -11.17 8.24
N VAL A 322 -0.75 -10.56 8.56
CA VAL A 322 -1.07 -10.02 9.89
C VAL A 322 -2.52 -10.34 10.27
N SER A 323 -2.90 -10.10 11.52
CA SER A 323 -4.29 -10.29 11.96
C SER A 323 -5.19 -9.09 11.67
N GLY A 324 -4.60 -7.93 11.36
CA GLY A 324 -5.34 -6.73 11.00
C GLY A 324 -5.90 -6.70 9.58
N LYS A 325 -6.39 -5.52 9.19
CA LYS A 325 -7.04 -5.26 7.90
C LYS A 325 -6.92 -3.79 7.51
N GLN A 326 -7.12 -3.50 6.22
CA GLN A 326 -7.40 -2.13 5.79
C GLN A 326 -8.80 -1.72 6.27
N LYS A 327 -8.94 -0.47 6.71
CA LYS A 327 -10.15 0.01 7.39
C LYS A 327 -10.80 1.14 6.59
N ARG A 328 -12.09 0.99 6.30
CA ARG A 328 -12.90 2.05 5.67
C ARG A 328 -13.13 3.19 6.66
N GLU A 329 -13.57 4.34 6.14
CA GLU A 329 -13.87 5.53 6.94
C GLU A 329 -14.81 5.25 8.12
N GLN A 330 -15.86 4.45 7.92
CA GLN A 330 -16.80 4.11 9.01
C GLN A 330 -16.16 3.22 10.08
N GLU A 331 -15.27 2.30 9.69
CA GLU A 331 -14.55 1.41 10.60
C GLU A 331 -13.54 2.22 11.44
N TRP A 332 -12.83 3.17 10.80
CA TRP A 332 -11.99 4.14 11.51
C TRP A 332 -12.79 4.97 12.52
N ALA A 333 -13.94 5.52 12.11
CA ALA A 333 -14.79 6.32 12.99
C ALA A 333 -15.26 5.52 14.21
N LYS A 334 -15.65 4.25 14.01
CA LYS A 334 -16.01 3.35 15.10
C LYS A 334 -14.83 3.10 16.04
N LEU A 335 -13.64 2.84 15.50
CA LEU A 335 -12.42 2.64 16.29
C LEU A 335 -12.09 3.83 17.19
N PHE A 336 -12.16 5.05 16.63
CA PHE A 336 -11.92 6.26 17.39
C PHE A 336 -12.96 6.47 18.48
N TYR A 337 -14.23 6.19 18.18
CA TYR A 337 -15.30 6.26 19.17
C TYR A 337 -15.08 5.28 20.33
N ASP A 338 -14.77 4.01 20.03
CA ASP A 338 -14.55 2.97 21.05
C ASP A 338 -13.26 3.20 21.87
N ALA A 339 -12.31 3.96 21.33
CA ALA A 339 -11.10 4.43 22.02
C ALA A 339 -11.28 5.78 22.74
N ASP A 340 -12.53 6.28 22.85
CA ASP A 340 -12.89 7.55 23.48
C ASP A 340 -12.19 8.78 22.85
N PHE A 341 -11.94 8.76 21.55
CA PHE A 341 -11.46 9.93 20.79
C PHE A 341 -12.62 10.71 20.18
N ILE A 342 -12.46 12.03 20.13
CA ILE A 342 -13.30 12.91 19.31
C ILE A 342 -12.51 13.24 18.05
N VAL A 343 -12.97 12.74 16.90
CA VAL A 343 -12.35 13.05 15.60
C VAL A 343 -12.60 14.51 15.28
N THR A 344 -11.55 15.33 15.29
CA THR A 344 -11.65 16.77 14.96
C THR A 344 -11.33 17.07 13.52
N THR A 345 -10.53 16.24 12.87
CA THR A 345 -10.08 16.44 11.49
C THR A 345 -9.74 15.11 10.88
N LEU A 346 -10.36 14.78 9.75
CA LEU A 346 -9.99 13.64 8.92
C LEU A 346 -9.51 14.19 7.58
N HIS A 347 -8.21 14.03 7.31
CA HIS A 347 -7.63 14.34 6.01
C HIS A 347 -7.56 13.07 5.19
N ILE A 348 -8.61 12.77 4.44
CA ILE A 348 -8.51 11.72 3.42
C ILE A 348 -7.87 12.35 2.20
N SER A 349 -6.71 11.83 1.79
CA SER A 349 -6.10 12.18 0.50
C SER A 349 -6.88 11.53 -0.65
N ASN A 350 -8.19 11.81 -0.71
CA ASN A 350 -9.13 11.13 -1.61
C ASN A 350 -9.21 11.78 -2.99
N LYS A 351 -8.38 12.80 -3.27
CA LYS A 351 -8.34 13.46 -4.57
C LYS A 351 -6.90 13.85 -4.91
N ASN A 352 -6.27 12.99 -5.71
CA ASN A 352 -5.04 13.27 -6.45
C ASN A 352 -3.78 13.46 -5.59
N LEU A 353 -3.27 12.40 -4.95
CA LEU A 353 -1.83 12.33 -4.72
C LEU A 353 -1.06 12.54 -6.05
N THR A 354 -1.65 12.09 -7.17
CA THR A 354 -1.26 12.34 -8.57
C THR A 354 -1.47 13.77 -9.07
N LYS A 355 -1.77 14.76 -8.23
CA LYS A 355 -1.69 16.20 -8.59
C LYS A 355 -0.88 17.02 -7.59
N MET A 356 -0.25 16.39 -6.60
CA MET A 356 0.55 17.07 -5.59
C MET A 356 2.00 17.14 -6.09
N ALA A 357 2.50 18.33 -6.38
CA ALA A 357 3.88 18.51 -6.86
C ALA A 357 4.87 18.56 -5.68
N LEU A 358 5.92 17.76 -5.77
CA LEU A 358 7.17 17.84 -5.02
C LEU A 358 8.12 18.82 -5.75
N PRO A 359 9.08 19.45 -5.05
CA PRO A 359 9.88 20.51 -5.62
C PRO A 359 10.67 20.04 -6.86
N ASN A 360 10.93 21.00 -7.75
CA ASN A 360 11.75 20.89 -8.97
C ASN A 360 13.20 20.38 -8.75
N ASN A 361 13.57 19.99 -7.53
CA ASN A 361 14.92 19.49 -7.18
C ASN A 361 15.05 17.96 -7.20
N ILE A 362 13.97 17.20 -7.48
CA ILE A 362 13.96 15.72 -7.44
C ILE A 362 14.19 15.08 -8.84
N GLY A 363 14.19 15.88 -9.90
CA GLY A 363 14.41 15.41 -11.28
C GLY A 363 13.26 14.58 -11.88
N TYR A 364 12.16 14.39 -11.15
CA TYR A 364 10.91 13.74 -11.59
C TYR A 364 9.70 14.59 -11.19
N GLU A 365 8.65 14.60 -12.02
CA GLU A 365 7.35 15.12 -11.56
C GLU A 365 6.75 14.12 -10.56
N THR A 366 6.21 14.59 -9.44
CA THR A 366 5.71 13.74 -8.34
C THR A 366 4.63 12.77 -8.75
N ASN A 367 3.79 13.21 -9.67
CA ASN A 367 2.71 12.41 -10.20
C ASN A 367 3.29 11.18 -10.93
N GLU A 368 4.46 11.31 -11.56
CA GLU A 368 5.17 10.21 -12.21
C GLU A 368 5.76 9.24 -11.19
N VAL A 369 6.35 9.72 -10.09
CA VAL A 369 6.91 8.85 -9.04
C VAL A 369 5.80 8.03 -8.37
N LEU A 370 4.69 8.67 -8.01
CA LEU A 370 3.54 8.00 -7.40
C LEU A 370 2.89 7.00 -8.36
N ALA A 371 2.70 7.38 -9.62
CA ALA A 371 2.18 6.47 -10.63
C ALA A 371 3.14 5.29 -10.88
N ALA A 372 4.45 5.54 -10.90
CA ALA A 372 5.47 4.53 -11.07
C ALA A 372 5.52 3.54 -9.90
N GLN A 373 5.33 4.02 -8.67
CA GLN A 373 5.21 3.16 -7.50
C GLN A 373 3.92 2.36 -7.46
N ALA A 374 2.77 2.98 -7.75
CA ALA A 374 1.50 2.26 -7.84
C ALA A 374 1.58 1.16 -8.91
N HIS A 375 2.19 1.47 -10.07
CA HIS A 375 2.46 0.49 -11.12
C HIS A 375 3.35 -0.68 -10.63
N MET A 376 4.44 -0.39 -9.91
CA MET A 376 5.27 -1.43 -9.31
C MET A 376 4.55 -2.27 -8.27
N ALA A 377 3.85 -1.63 -7.33
CA ALA A 377 3.15 -2.30 -6.25
C ALA A 377 2.10 -3.25 -6.82
N ASN A 378 1.30 -2.78 -7.79
CA ASN A 378 0.36 -3.62 -8.52
C ASN A 378 1.06 -4.82 -9.18
N HIS A 379 2.15 -4.59 -9.93
CA HIS A 379 2.86 -5.66 -10.65
C HIS A 379 3.50 -6.70 -9.71
N VAL A 380 4.10 -6.23 -8.61
CA VAL A 380 4.77 -7.08 -7.61
C VAL A 380 3.75 -7.89 -6.84
N LEU A 381 2.60 -7.30 -6.51
CA LEU A 381 1.52 -7.98 -5.81
C LEU A 381 0.61 -8.76 -6.75
N ASN A 382 0.80 -8.68 -8.07
CA ASN A 382 -0.08 -9.35 -9.03
C ASN A 382 -0.14 -10.87 -8.85
N TYR A 383 0.88 -11.52 -8.26
CA TYR A 383 0.80 -12.94 -7.90
C TYR A 383 -0.36 -13.27 -6.94
N ILE A 384 -0.86 -12.29 -6.19
CA ILE A 384 -2.03 -12.41 -5.32
C ILE A 384 -3.25 -12.84 -6.14
N ASN A 385 -3.42 -12.34 -7.37
CA ASN A 385 -4.49 -12.81 -8.26
C ASN A 385 -4.42 -14.32 -8.50
N SER A 386 -3.22 -14.88 -8.72
CA SER A 386 -3.02 -16.31 -8.90
C SER A 386 -3.35 -17.09 -7.63
N MET A 387 -2.95 -16.58 -6.46
CA MET A 387 -3.19 -17.21 -5.17
C MET A 387 -4.66 -17.14 -4.75
N SER A 388 -5.34 -16.01 -4.98
CA SER A 388 -6.77 -15.81 -4.74
C SER A 388 -7.61 -16.73 -5.62
N LEU A 389 -7.28 -16.86 -6.91
CA LEU A 389 -7.96 -17.79 -7.81
C LEU A 389 -7.80 -19.24 -7.34
N LYS A 390 -6.57 -19.64 -6.98
CA LYS A 390 -6.30 -20.97 -6.40
C LYS A 390 -7.15 -21.20 -5.14
N CYS A 391 -7.18 -20.23 -4.23
CA CYS A 391 -7.96 -20.32 -2.99
C CYS A 391 -9.46 -20.48 -3.29
N ALA A 392 -10.02 -19.68 -4.19
CA ALA A 392 -11.44 -19.75 -4.57
C ALA A 392 -11.82 -21.13 -5.14
N ILE A 393 -10.96 -21.70 -5.99
CA ILE A 393 -11.14 -23.05 -6.54
C ILE A 393 -11.07 -24.11 -5.43
N GLN A 394 -10.09 -24.02 -4.52
CA GLN A 394 -9.95 -24.97 -3.40
C GLN A 394 -11.13 -24.94 -2.43
N LEU A 395 -11.75 -23.77 -2.27
CA LEU A 395 -12.96 -23.59 -1.47
C LEU A 395 -14.25 -24.00 -2.21
N GLY A 396 -14.16 -24.36 -3.50
CA GLY A 396 -15.33 -24.73 -4.31
C GLY A 396 -16.27 -23.56 -4.58
N ILE A 397 -15.82 -22.30 -4.47
CA ILE A 397 -16.66 -21.11 -4.64
C ILE A 397 -17.40 -21.11 -6.00
N PRO A 398 -16.77 -21.42 -7.14
CA PRO A 398 -17.48 -21.47 -8.42
C PRO A 398 -18.64 -22.47 -8.42
N ASP A 399 -18.45 -23.66 -7.84
CA ASP A 399 -19.49 -24.69 -7.77
C ASP A 399 -20.62 -24.28 -6.83
N ILE A 400 -20.30 -23.63 -5.70
CA ILE A 400 -21.30 -23.07 -4.78
C ILE A 400 -22.15 -22.03 -5.50
N ILE A 401 -21.53 -21.09 -6.20
CA ILE A 401 -22.27 -20.04 -6.94
C ILE A 401 -23.11 -20.63 -8.07
N HIS A 402 -22.61 -21.65 -8.77
CA HIS A 402 -23.35 -22.29 -9.87
C HIS A 402 -24.58 -23.07 -9.37
N ASN A 403 -24.46 -23.75 -8.23
CA ASN A 403 -25.49 -24.64 -7.70
C ASN A 403 -26.51 -23.94 -6.79
N HIS A 404 -26.31 -22.67 -6.46
CA HIS A 404 -27.24 -21.87 -5.66
C HIS A 404 -27.86 -20.75 -6.49
N ASP A 405 -29.16 -20.48 -6.29
CA ASP A 405 -29.79 -19.26 -6.83
C ASP A 405 -28.97 -18.03 -6.44
N PRO A 406 -28.87 -17.01 -7.31
CA PRO A 406 -28.03 -15.84 -7.04
C PRO A 406 -28.39 -15.26 -5.67
N ILE A 407 -27.44 -15.36 -4.73
CA ILE A 407 -27.61 -14.88 -3.36
C ILE A 407 -28.00 -13.41 -3.47
N ARG A 408 -29.26 -13.10 -3.16
CA ARG A 408 -29.67 -11.71 -3.00
C ARG A 408 -28.94 -11.20 -1.77
N PHE A 409 -28.01 -10.27 -1.94
CA PHE A 409 -27.30 -9.60 -0.84
C PHE A 409 -28.25 -8.99 0.23
N SER A 410 -29.55 -8.88 -0.05
CA SER A 410 -30.60 -8.54 0.92
C SER A 410 -30.88 -9.62 1.98
N GLU A 411 -30.41 -10.86 1.79
CA GLU A 411 -30.72 -12.02 2.65
C GLU A 411 -29.53 -12.44 3.54
N CYS A 412 -28.38 -11.78 3.43
CA CYS A 412 -27.27 -11.96 4.36
C CYS A 412 -27.60 -11.35 5.75
N SER A 413 -27.39 -12.16 6.79
CA SER A 413 -27.50 -11.95 8.25
C SER A 413 -27.89 -10.54 8.79
N PRO A 414 -28.75 -10.45 9.83
CA PRO A 414 -29.11 -9.20 10.52
C PRO A 414 -27.92 -8.34 10.99
N TYR A 415 -26.72 -8.93 11.16
CA TYR A 415 -25.51 -8.20 11.54
C TYR A 415 -25.11 -7.14 10.49
N GLN A 416 -25.35 -7.37 9.20
CA GLN A 416 -25.02 -6.40 8.14
C GLN A 416 -26.13 -5.36 7.91
N GLN A 417 -27.38 -5.65 8.30
CA GLN A 417 -28.49 -4.69 8.20
C GLN A 417 -28.58 -3.74 9.40
N ILE A 418 -28.18 -4.18 10.60
CA ILE A 418 -28.23 -3.35 11.83
C ILE A 418 -27.26 -2.17 11.78
N GLU A 419 -26.10 -2.29 11.12
CA GLU A 419 -25.16 -1.16 10.95
C GLU A 419 -25.72 -0.06 10.04
N ARG A 420 -26.54 -0.40 9.03
CA ARG A 420 -27.16 0.61 8.16
C ARG A 420 -28.26 1.41 8.83
N SER A 421 -28.98 0.84 9.80
CA SER A 421 -30.19 1.47 10.34
C SER A 421 -29.97 2.15 11.70
N ARG A 422 -28.97 1.75 12.50
CA ARG A 422 -28.77 2.33 13.85
C ARG A 422 -27.82 3.53 13.91
N LEU A 423 -26.98 3.76 12.91
CA LEU A 423 -26.02 4.87 12.91
C LEU A 423 -26.55 6.16 12.25
N TYR A 424 -27.65 6.09 11.48
CA TYR A 424 -28.30 7.29 10.94
C TYR A 424 -28.96 8.19 11.99
N LEU A 425 -29.08 7.72 13.24
CA LEU A 425 -29.77 8.46 14.32
C LEU A 425 -28.82 9.09 15.35
N SER A 426 -27.48 8.95 15.23
CA SER A 426 -26.55 9.54 16.22
C SER A 426 -25.37 10.33 15.64
N SER A 427 -25.12 10.33 14.33
CA SER A 427 -24.08 11.17 13.74
C SER A 427 -24.60 12.56 13.32
N HIS A 428 -25.00 13.39 14.28
CA HIS A 428 -25.03 14.86 14.09
C HIS A 428 -23.63 15.41 14.39
N VAL A 429 -22.68 15.14 13.49
CA VAL A 429 -21.41 15.87 13.46
C VAL A 429 -21.68 17.18 12.72
N TYR A 430 -21.71 18.28 13.45
CA TYR A 430 -21.92 19.62 12.92
C TYR A 430 -20.78 20.01 11.97
N TYR A 431 -21.01 19.87 10.67
CA TYR A 431 -20.18 20.50 9.64
C TYR A 431 -20.45 22.00 9.64
N ASN A 432 -19.49 22.77 10.12
CA ASN A 432 -19.54 24.23 10.05
C ASN A 432 -18.43 24.73 9.11
N SER A 433 -18.67 24.68 7.80
CA SER A 433 -18.17 25.66 6.81
C SER A 433 -18.63 25.33 5.37
N ARG A 434 -19.74 25.96 4.98
CA ARG A 434 -20.00 26.60 3.66
C ARG A 434 -19.83 25.79 2.35
N TRP A 435 -21.00 25.39 1.85
CA TRP A 435 -21.50 25.35 0.45
C TRP A 435 -20.91 24.34 -0.57
N LEU A 436 -21.69 23.28 -0.84
CA LEU A 436 -22.16 22.94 -2.19
C LEU A 436 -23.43 22.08 -2.05
N LEU A 437 -24.59 22.71 -2.19
CA LEU A 437 -25.88 22.04 -2.37
C LEU A 437 -25.88 21.38 -3.77
N TYR A 438 -26.04 20.07 -3.83
CA TYR A 438 -26.50 19.40 -5.05
C TYR A 438 -27.84 18.71 -4.78
N SER A 439 -28.92 19.46 -5.00
CA SER A 439 -30.30 18.96 -4.93
C SER A 439 -30.72 18.42 -6.30
N ARG A 440 -30.91 17.10 -6.40
CA ARG A 440 -31.62 16.46 -7.52
C ARG A 440 -33.13 16.68 -7.37
N ARG A 441 -33.74 17.55 -8.20
CA ARG A 441 -35.09 17.35 -8.79
C ARG A 441 -35.47 18.46 -9.80
N ARG A 442 -35.62 18.02 -11.06
CA ARG A 442 -36.52 18.46 -12.15
C ARG A 442 -37.00 19.93 -12.27
N ARG A 443 -36.77 20.45 -13.50
CA ARG A 443 -37.64 21.29 -14.38
C ARG A 443 -37.99 22.74 -13.97
N LEU A 444 -37.54 23.64 -14.86
CA LEU A 444 -38.23 24.79 -15.48
C LEU A 444 -38.41 26.11 -14.70
N PHE A 445 -38.16 27.16 -15.50
CA PHE A 445 -38.45 28.61 -15.40
C PHE A 445 -37.45 29.55 -14.71
N THR A 446 -36.88 30.38 -15.60
CA THR A 446 -36.38 31.75 -15.45
C THR A 446 -37.15 32.61 -14.45
N TYR A 447 -36.45 33.43 -13.64
CA TYR A 447 -36.46 34.89 -13.80
C TYR A 447 -35.45 35.58 -12.86
N SER A 448 -35.17 36.80 -13.26
CA SER A 448 -34.09 37.72 -12.96
C SER A 448 -34.22 38.56 -11.68
N ASN A 449 -33.08 39.12 -11.27
CA ASN A 449 -32.87 40.38 -10.52
C ASN A 449 -33.29 40.44 -9.04
N PHE A 450 -32.35 40.70 -8.14
CA PHE A 450 -32.01 42.05 -7.63
C PHE A 450 -30.99 41.98 -6.48
N VAL A 451 -29.87 42.68 -6.67
CA VAL A 451 -29.23 43.66 -5.76
C VAL A 451 -28.73 43.21 -4.36
N SER A 452 -27.42 43.41 -4.17
CA SER A 452 -26.68 43.42 -2.89
C SER A 452 -26.95 44.72 -2.07
N PRO A 453 -26.38 44.89 -0.86
CA PRO A 453 -27.06 44.77 0.43
C PRO A 453 -27.13 46.16 1.13
N PRO A 454 -27.39 46.23 2.45
CA PRO A 454 -26.29 46.08 3.43
C PRO A 454 -26.45 44.90 4.40
#